data_AF-A0A0S9RCR5-F1
#
_entry.id   AF-A0A0S9RCR5-F1
#
_cell.length_a   1.000
_cell.length_b   1.000
_cell.length_c   1.000
_cell.angle_alpha   90.00
_cell.angle_beta   90.00
_cell.angle_gamma   90.00
#
_symmetry.space_group_name_H-M   'P 1'
#
loop_
_entity.id
_entity.type
_entity.pdbx_description
1 polymer ?
#
loop_
_entity_poly.entity_id
_entity_poly.type
_entity_poly.pdbx_seq_one_letter_code
_entity_poly.pdbx_strand_id
1 'polypeptide(L)'
;MSEEQSGLSIFDAARKSAEVSFPLARRGGYDSDAVDAWARTQSAELQKAADAVQSLQEENDELHDLVEQLRERVEAIDRPTYSGLGGHAAQLLQLAEQEADEVRSRARREADEVLKVAEEEAALVRTAAAKEAEDLRTRAVSELEEKRRELLTEAEAGRADAAAHADDVRAQADREAAQIRLAAEQDAQNMRLGATREVEQARAAADREVTEARRVLAVEKERLAREAAENHAAATEQTSKLVTDAETRAAAADERARGLMSKANAARESASTDASSIVDNARKEAAALVANAKAEADHLRASATTDVERETRSLRTEVEDLQRRREGILAQMGQLRDIVASFAGDSAASTASASAPQGRADEPAPQDASDEDTGDTDDTVEAPAAR
;
A
#
# COMPACT_ATOMS: atom_id res chain seq x y z
N MET A 1 124.94 99.91 -91.93
CA MET A 1 126.38 100.11 -92.21
C MET A 1 127.02 98.78 -91.84
N SER A 2 127.04 97.79 -92.75
CA SER A 2 127.92 97.64 -93.92
C SER A 2 129.35 97.33 -93.46
N GLU A 3 129.87 96.18 -93.91
CA GLU A 3 131.10 95.47 -93.44
C GLU A 3 130.74 94.52 -92.28
N GLU A 4 130.57 93.20 -92.43
CA GLU A 4 131.57 92.19 -92.82
C GLU A 4 130.87 90.98 -93.48
N GLN A 5 130.45 91.11 -94.73
CA GLN A 5 129.92 89.99 -95.53
C GLN A 5 130.98 89.40 -96.47
N SER A 6 132.26 89.68 -96.23
CA SER A 6 133.37 89.23 -97.09
C SER A 6 133.88 87.82 -96.76
N GLY A 7 133.48 87.23 -95.62
CA GLY A 7 133.88 85.88 -95.22
C GLY A 7 133.24 84.76 -96.06
N LEU A 8 131.98 84.92 -96.46
CA LEU A 8 131.28 83.93 -97.30
C LEU A 8 131.82 83.83 -98.73
N SER A 9 132.52 84.86 -99.21
CA SER A 9 133.15 84.88 -100.54
C SER A 9 134.38 83.95 -100.63
N ILE A 10 135.08 83.71 -99.51
CA ILE A 10 136.27 82.85 -99.52
C ILE A 10 135.88 81.36 -99.59
N PHE A 11 134.82 80.97 -98.88
CA PHE A 11 134.35 79.58 -98.90
C PHE A 11 133.69 79.23 -100.24
N ASP A 12 133.03 80.18 -100.89
CA ASP A 12 132.48 79.97 -102.24
C ASP A 12 133.58 79.89 -103.32
N ALA A 13 134.68 80.64 -103.15
CA ALA A 13 135.88 80.51 -103.98
C ALA A 13 136.56 79.13 -103.82
N ALA A 14 136.56 78.57 -102.61
CA ALA A 14 137.09 77.23 -102.33
C ALA A 14 136.21 76.11 -102.94
N ARG A 15 134.89 76.30 -103.00
CA ARG A 15 133.97 75.36 -103.68
C ARG A 15 134.24 75.31 -105.18
N LYS A 16 134.60 76.45 -105.79
CA LYS A 16 134.95 76.56 -107.21
C LYS A 16 136.31 75.96 -107.57
N SER A 17 137.27 75.95 -106.65
CA SER A 17 138.60 75.38 -106.89
C SER A 17 138.67 73.85 -106.72
N ALA A 18 137.65 73.23 -106.11
CA ALA A 18 137.54 71.77 -106.00
C ALA A 18 137.39 71.05 -107.36
N GLU A 19 137.05 71.76 -108.43
CA GLU A 19 136.91 71.19 -109.79
C GLU A 19 138.18 71.30 -110.66
N VAL A 20 139.24 71.95 -110.17
CA VAL A 20 140.48 72.18 -110.95
C VAL A 20 141.49 71.06 -110.69
N SER A 21 141.64 70.15 -111.65
CA SER A 21 142.62 69.06 -111.58
C SER A 21 144.07 69.57 -111.73
N PHE A 22 144.97 69.10 -110.86
CA PHE A 22 146.40 69.41 -110.94
C PHE A 22 147.05 68.75 -112.19
N PRO A 23 147.99 69.41 -112.90
CA PRO A 23 148.61 68.88 -114.13
C PRO A 23 149.53 67.67 -113.88
N LEU A 24 149.39 66.59 -114.68
CA LEU A 24 150.17 65.35 -114.53
C LEU A 24 151.56 65.42 -115.19
N ALA A 25 152.62 65.17 -114.42
CA ALA A 25 154.01 65.11 -114.90
C ALA A 25 154.50 63.65 -115.10
N ARG A 26 155.12 63.34 -116.26
CA ARG A 26 155.46 61.97 -116.69
C ARG A 26 156.65 61.28 -116.00
N ARG A 27 157.33 61.90 -115.02
CA ARG A 27 158.40 61.24 -114.25
C ARG A 27 158.70 61.98 -112.95
N GLY A 28 158.24 61.43 -111.81
CA GLY A 28 158.56 61.90 -110.46
C GLY A 28 157.53 62.81 -109.77
N GLY A 29 156.28 62.89 -110.25
CA GLY A 29 155.21 63.63 -109.59
C GLY A 29 154.60 62.88 -108.39
N TYR A 30 153.96 63.61 -107.49
CA TYR A 30 153.17 63.05 -106.38
C TYR A 30 152.05 62.15 -106.90
N ASP A 31 151.73 61.10 -106.14
CA ASP A 31 150.64 60.18 -106.44
C ASP A 31 149.30 60.93 -106.38
N SER A 32 148.62 61.06 -107.53
CA SER A 32 147.39 61.85 -107.67
C SER A 32 146.28 61.33 -106.77
N ASP A 33 146.19 60.01 -106.59
CA ASP A 33 145.15 59.40 -105.75
C ASP A 33 145.37 59.72 -104.27
N ALA A 34 146.63 59.76 -103.83
CA ALA A 34 146.99 60.13 -102.46
C ALA A 34 146.74 61.62 -102.17
N VAL A 35 147.01 62.51 -103.13
CA VAL A 35 146.77 63.96 -102.99
C VAL A 35 145.28 64.27 -103.00
N ASP A 36 144.50 63.65 -103.90
CA ASP A 36 143.04 63.83 -103.94
C ASP A 36 142.38 63.28 -102.67
N ALA A 37 142.86 62.15 -102.13
CA ALA A 37 142.39 61.63 -100.85
C ALA A 37 142.72 62.59 -99.69
N TRP A 38 143.92 63.17 -99.67
CA TRP A 38 144.32 64.16 -98.66
C TRP A 38 143.50 65.45 -98.78
N ALA A 39 143.29 65.96 -100.00
CA ALA A 39 142.48 67.16 -100.26
C ALA A 39 141.02 66.97 -99.85
N ARG A 40 140.42 65.81 -100.15
CA ARG A 40 139.06 65.46 -99.68
C ARG A 40 139.01 65.43 -98.16
N THR A 41 140.01 64.83 -97.50
CA THR A 41 140.08 64.78 -96.03
C THR A 41 140.18 66.20 -95.44
N GLN A 42 141.05 67.05 -95.97
CA GLN A 42 141.19 68.44 -95.51
C GLN A 42 139.94 69.29 -95.77
N SER A 43 139.26 69.08 -96.91
CA SER A 43 137.99 69.76 -97.19
C SER A 43 136.88 69.33 -96.22
N ALA A 44 136.84 68.05 -95.84
CA ALA A 44 135.89 67.54 -94.85
C ALA A 44 136.20 68.07 -93.44
N GLU A 45 137.48 68.19 -93.07
CA GLU A 45 137.89 68.82 -91.81
C GLU A 45 137.53 70.30 -91.75
N LEU A 46 137.73 71.05 -92.84
CA LEU A 46 137.32 72.45 -92.95
C LEU A 46 135.80 72.63 -92.86
N GLN A 47 135.03 71.77 -93.55
CA GLN A 47 133.57 71.81 -93.47
C GLN A 47 133.09 71.52 -92.04
N LYS A 48 133.66 70.51 -91.39
CA LYS A 48 133.35 70.18 -89.99
C LYS A 48 133.70 71.32 -89.03
N ALA A 49 134.80 72.04 -89.27
CA ALA A 49 135.18 73.21 -88.48
C ALA A 49 134.22 74.37 -88.71
N ALA A 50 133.78 74.61 -89.95
CA ALA A 50 132.79 75.64 -90.27
C ALA A 50 131.44 75.37 -89.61
N ASP A 51 130.94 74.13 -89.69
CA ASP A 51 129.69 73.72 -89.04
C ASP A 51 129.79 73.87 -87.51
N ALA A 52 130.95 73.59 -86.90
CA ALA A 52 131.18 73.78 -85.47
C ALA A 52 131.20 75.26 -85.06
N VAL A 53 131.78 76.15 -85.88
CA VAL A 53 131.76 77.60 -85.62
C VAL A 53 130.34 78.15 -85.70
N GLN A 54 129.55 77.72 -86.69
CA GLN A 54 128.17 78.14 -86.80
C GLN A 54 127.35 77.72 -85.57
N SER A 55 127.49 76.46 -85.12
CA SER A 55 126.82 75.96 -83.91
C SER A 55 127.20 76.76 -82.66
N LEU A 56 128.47 77.18 -82.53
CA LEU A 56 128.92 78.00 -81.39
C LEU A 56 128.45 79.45 -81.46
N GLN A 57 128.21 79.98 -82.65
CA GLN A 57 127.63 81.31 -82.84
C GLN A 57 126.15 81.31 -82.45
N GLU A 58 125.40 80.32 -82.92
CA GLU A 58 124.00 80.12 -82.51
C GLU A 58 123.89 79.97 -80.98
N GLU A 59 124.77 79.20 -80.35
CA GLU A 59 124.82 79.07 -78.89
C GLU A 59 125.21 80.40 -78.19
N ASN A 60 126.10 81.21 -78.77
CA ASN A 60 126.44 82.52 -78.20
C ASN A 60 125.30 83.52 -78.27
N ASP A 61 124.53 83.52 -79.34
CA ASP A 61 123.37 84.40 -79.49
C ASP A 61 122.29 84.02 -78.49
N GLU A 62 122.02 82.72 -78.33
CA GLU A 62 121.10 82.21 -77.29
C GLU A 62 121.56 82.59 -75.87
N LEU A 63 122.86 82.49 -75.59
CA LEU A 63 123.42 82.89 -74.29
C LEU A 63 123.31 84.41 -74.07
N HIS A 64 123.50 85.24 -75.09
CA HIS A 64 123.34 86.68 -74.96
C HIS A 64 121.89 87.07 -74.67
N ASP A 65 120.93 86.49 -75.39
CA ASP A 65 119.49 86.71 -75.16
C ASP A 65 119.11 86.32 -73.72
N LEU A 66 119.65 85.20 -73.22
CA LEU A 66 119.41 84.75 -71.86
C LEU A 66 120.04 85.70 -70.83
N VAL A 67 121.24 86.22 -71.08
CA VAL A 67 121.89 87.22 -70.22
C VAL A 67 121.10 88.52 -70.17
N GLU A 68 120.56 88.98 -71.30
CA GLU A 68 119.73 90.20 -71.37
C GLU A 68 118.42 90.03 -70.58
N GLN A 69 117.73 88.91 -70.78
CA GLN A 69 116.52 88.56 -70.00
C GLN A 69 116.80 88.46 -68.49
N LEU A 70 117.93 87.89 -68.10
CA LEU A 70 118.33 87.84 -66.69
C LEU A 70 118.66 89.22 -66.13
N ARG A 71 119.31 90.10 -66.91
CA ARG A 71 119.59 91.48 -66.51
C ARG A 71 118.31 92.27 -66.29
N GLU A 72 117.33 92.17 -67.19
CA GLU A 72 116.02 92.81 -67.01
C GLU A 72 115.29 92.32 -65.75
N ARG A 73 115.34 91.01 -65.46
CA ARG A 73 114.77 90.44 -64.22
C ARG A 73 115.46 90.97 -62.97
N VAL A 74 116.78 91.15 -62.99
CA VAL A 74 117.54 91.69 -61.86
C VAL A 74 117.25 93.19 -61.68
N GLU A 75 117.20 93.97 -62.76
CA GLU A 75 116.88 95.41 -62.68
C GLU A 75 115.46 95.65 -62.16
N ALA A 76 114.50 94.78 -62.54
CA ALA A 76 113.14 94.82 -62.01
C ALA A 76 113.05 94.56 -60.49
N ILE A 77 114.03 93.84 -59.91
CA ILE A 77 114.13 93.61 -58.46
C ILE A 77 114.75 94.83 -57.76
N ASP A 78 115.79 95.43 -58.34
CA ASP A 78 116.51 96.58 -57.75
C ASP A 78 115.73 97.91 -57.83
N ARG A 79 114.84 98.09 -58.82
CA ARG A 79 113.99 99.29 -58.99
C ARG A 79 112.51 98.92 -59.14
N PRO A 80 111.81 98.58 -58.04
CA PRO A 80 110.42 98.14 -58.12
C PRO A 80 109.50 99.28 -58.57
N THR A 81 108.87 99.11 -59.72
CA THR A 81 107.80 100.00 -60.22
C THR A 81 106.44 99.57 -59.65
N TYR A 82 105.48 100.50 -59.54
CA TYR A 82 104.14 100.24 -59.01
C TYR A 82 103.39 99.11 -59.76
N SER A 83 103.69 98.92 -61.04
CA SER A 83 103.21 97.79 -61.85
C SER A 83 103.80 96.44 -61.44
N GLY A 84 105.07 96.39 -61.03
CA GLY A 84 105.75 95.15 -60.58
C GLY A 84 105.29 94.69 -59.20
N LEU A 85 105.01 95.64 -58.29
CA LEU A 85 104.37 95.34 -57.00
C LEU A 85 102.94 94.80 -57.18
N GLY A 86 102.19 95.34 -58.15
CA GLY A 86 100.87 94.79 -58.52
C GLY A 86 100.95 93.38 -59.09
N GLY A 87 101.96 93.08 -59.91
CA GLY A 87 102.22 91.74 -60.43
C GLY A 87 102.63 90.72 -59.35
N HIS A 88 103.54 91.11 -58.45
CA HIS A 88 103.95 90.27 -57.32
C HIS A 88 102.82 90.05 -56.32
N ALA A 89 102.02 91.09 -56.02
CA ALA A 89 100.82 90.97 -55.18
C ALA A 89 99.76 90.06 -55.83
N ALA A 90 99.57 90.13 -57.16
CA ALA A 90 98.69 89.21 -57.88
C ALA A 90 99.20 87.76 -57.84
N GLN A 91 100.51 87.54 -57.97
CA GLN A 91 101.12 86.22 -57.82
C GLN A 91 100.99 85.66 -56.40
N LEU A 92 101.20 86.49 -55.36
CA LEU A 92 100.99 86.10 -53.97
C LEU A 92 99.53 85.79 -53.68
N LEU A 93 98.60 86.59 -54.21
CA LEU A 93 97.16 86.33 -54.09
C LEU A 93 96.77 85.02 -54.78
N GLN A 94 97.31 84.77 -55.97
CA GLN A 94 97.07 83.53 -56.71
C GLN A 94 97.65 82.31 -55.97
N LEU A 95 98.85 82.43 -55.39
CA LEU A 95 99.44 81.36 -54.57
C LEU A 95 98.64 81.14 -53.28
N ALA A 96 98.16 82.20 -52.65
CA ALA A 96 97.29 82.11 -51.47
C ALA A 96 95.91 81.51 -51.80
N GLU A 97 95.36 81.79 -52.99
CA GLU A 97 94.10 81.21 -53.47
C GLU A 97 94.27 79.72 -53.80
N GLN A 98 95.39 79.34 -54.44
CA GLN A 98 95.78 77.95 -54.65
C GLN A 98 95.97 77.20 -53.32
N GLU A 99 96.72 77.77 -52.37
CA GLU A 99 96.90 77.19 -51.03
C GLU A 99 95.55 77.07 -50.30
N ALA A 100 94.67 78.08 -50.40
CA ALA A 100 93.34 78.01 -49.80
C ALA A 100 92.46 76.93 -50.45
N ASP A 101 92.55 76.73 -51.76
CA ASP A 101 91.89 75.64 -52.48
C ASP A 101 92.42 74.27 -52.08
N GLU A 102 93.73 74.14 -51.92
CA GLU A 102 94.37 72.91 -51.45
C GLU A 102 93.95 72.58 -50.01
N VAL A 103 93.95 73.57 -49.11
CA VAL A 103 93.46 73.41 -47.74
C VAL A 103 91.98 73.04 -47.72
N ARG A 104 91.14 73.68 -48.53
CA ARG A 104 89.70 73.33 -48.64
C ARG A 104 89.50 71.93 -49.20
N SER A 105 90.25 71.55 -50.23
CA SER A 105 90.21 70.22 -50.83
C SER A 105 90.66 69.14 -49.85
N ARG A 106 91.72 69.41 -49.08
CA ARG A 106 92.19 68.54 -48.00
C ARG A 106 91.15 68.41 -46.90
N ALA A 107 90.61 69.51 -46.39
CA ALA A 107 89.58 69.49 -45.35
C ALA A 107 88.32 68.75 -45.79
N ARG A 108 87.89 68.89 -47.05
CA ARG A 108 86.77 68.12 -47.62
C ARG A 108 87.08 66.62 -47.66
N ARG A 109 88.26 66.23 -48.12
CA ARG A 109 88.68 64.81 -48.13
C ARG A 109 88.72 64.23 -46.71
N GLU A 110 89.31 64.96 -45.76
CA GLU A 110 89.35 64.55 -44.36
C GLU A 110 87.92 64.44 -43.77
N ALA A 111 87.02 65.37 -44.08
CA ALA A 111 85.61 65.28 -43.67
C ALA A 111 84.88 64.08 -44.29
N ASP A 112 85.08 63.82 -45.58
CA ASP A 112 84.51 62.67 -46.27
C ASP A 112 85.04 61.34 -45.70
N GLU A 113 86.32 61.29 -45.33
CA GLU A 113 86.92 60.14 -44.64
C GLU A 113 86.31 59.92 -43.26
N VAL A 114 86.15 60.97 -42.45
CA VAL A 114 85.49 60.89 -41.14
C VAL A 114 84.04 60.45 -41.28
N LEU A 115 83.31 60.96 -42.27
CA LEU A 115 81.92 60.55 -42.54
C LEU A 115 81.85 59.07 -42.93
N LYS A 116 82.74 58.59 -43.80
CA LYS A 116 82.80 57.17 -44.17
C LYS A 116 83.06 56.28 -42.95
N VAL A 117 84.04 56.64 -42.12
CA VAL A 117 84.33 55.88 -40.88
C VAL A 117 83.12 55.90 -39.94
N ALA A 118 82.47 57.03 -39.74
CA ALA A 118 81.29 57.14 -38.89
C ALA A 118 80.10 56.33 -39.45
N GLU A 119 79.91 56.29 -40.77
CA GLU A 119 78.88 55.48 -41.43
C GLU A 119 79.14 53.98 -41.27
N GLU A 120 80.40 53.55 -41.42
CA GLU A 120 80.84 52.17 -41.20
C GLU A 120 80.66 51.75 -39.74
N GLU A 121 81.11 52.57 -38.79
CA GLU A 121 80.91 52.34 -37.35
C GLU A 121 79.42 52.26 -36.99
N ALA A 122 78.60 53.19 -37.50
CA ALA A 122 77.16 53.17 -37.29
C ALA A 122 76.50 51.93 -37.92
N ALA A 123 76.98 51.46 -39.07
CA ALA A 123 76.51 50.21 -39.67
C ALA A 123 76.88 49.00 -38.80
N LEU A 124 78.10 48.92 -38.28
CA LEU A 124 78.53 47.87 -37.37
C LEU A 124 77.67 47.86 -36.09
N VAL A 125 77.46 49.01 -35.46
CA VAL A 125 76.60 49.13 -34.26
C VAL A 125 75.17 48.69 -34.57
N ARG A 126 74.60 49.10 -35.72
CA ARG A 126 73.24 48.66 -36.12
C ARG A 126 73.16 47.15 -36.33
N THR A 127 74.16 46.54 -36.98
CA THR A 127 74.18 45.08 -37.19
C THR A 127 74.35 44.31 -35.88
N ALA A 128 75.21 44.79 -34.97
CA ALA A 128 75.40 44.21 -33.65
C ALA A 128 74.10 44.29 -32.82
N ALA A 129 73.47 45.47 -32.76
CA ALA A 129 72.20 45.66 -32.04
C ALA A 129 71.06 44.81 -32.63
N ALA A 130 71.00 44.68 -33.96
CA ALA A 130 70.01 43.81 -34.61
C ALA A 130 70.21 42.34 -34.25
N LYS A 131 71.47 41.87 -34.22
CA LYS A 131 71.81 40.51 -33.81
C LYS A 131 71.49 40.25 -32.34
N GLU A 132 71.87 41.17 -31.45
CA GLU A 132 71.55 41.06 -30.02
C GLU A 132 70.04 41.02 -29.78
N ALA A 133 69.27 41.85 -30.48
CA ALA A 133 67.81 41.83 -30.40
C ALA A 133 67.22 40.49 -30.86
N GLU A 134 67.79 39.87 -31.89
CA GLU A 134 67.35 38.56 -32.38
C GLU A 134 67.72 37.42 -31.43
N ASP A 135 68.93 37.46 -30.85
CA ASP A 135 69.36 36.49 -29.84
C ASP A 135 68.47 36.58 -28.59
N LEU A 136 68.12 37.80 -28.14
CA LEU A 136 67.19 38.00 -27.03
C LEU A 136 65.79 37.49 -27.35
N ARG A 137 65.27 37.74 -28.56
CA ARG A 137 63.97 37.20 -29.00
C ARG A 137 63.97 35.68 -29.02
N THR A 138 65.01 35.07 -29.58
CA THR A 138 65.15 33.61 -29.66
C THR A 138 65.17 32.98 -28.27
N ARG A 139 65.94 33.55 -27.33
CA ARG A 139 65.96 33.09 -25.93
C ARG A 139 64.60 33.24 -25.26
N ALA A 140 63.96 34.41 -25.38
CA ALA A 140 62.65 34.65 -24.78
C ALA A 140 61.58 33.69 -25.31
N VAL A 141 61.59 33.39 -26.62
CA VAL A 141 60.67 32.41 -27.21
C VAL A 141 60.95 31.00 -26.68
N SER A 142 62.22 30.60 -26.60
CA SER A 142 62.60 29.28 -26.05
C SER A 142 62.17 29.13 -24.60
N GLU A 143 62.41 30.12 -23.75
CA GLU A 143 62.01 30.13 -22.34
C GLU A 143 60.48 30.06 -22.18
N LEU A 144 59.74 30.81 -23.01
CA LEU A 144 58.27 30.76 -23.02
C LEU A 144 57.76 29.39 -23.46
N GLU A 145 58.38 28.77 -24.46
CA GLU A 145 58.02 27.41 -24.89
C GLU A 145 58.30 26.37 -23.81
N GLU A 146 59.44 26.44 -23.14
CA GLU A 146 59.79 25.56 -22.01
C GLU A 146 58.79 25.72 -20.87
N LYS A 147 58.49 26.96 -20.47
CA LYS A 147 57.47 27.22 -19.43
C LYS A 147 56.09 26.76 -19.84
N ARG A 148 55.73 26.93 -21.13
CA ARG A 148 54.46 26.41 -21.65
C ARG A 148 54.41 24.88 -21.58
N ARG A 149 55.49 24.18 -21.93
CA ARG A 149 55.56 22.72 -21.83
C ARG A 149 55.44 22.27 -20.37
N GLU A 150 56.18 22.90 -19.46
CA GLU A 150 56.11 22.64 -18.02
C GLU A 150 54.67 22.78 -17.47
N LEU A 151 54.03 23.92 -17.73
CA LEU A 151 52.65 24.17 -17.29
C LEU A 151 51.63 23.20 -17.89
N LEU A 152 51.80 22.79 -19.14
CA LEU A 152 50.93 21.80 -19.75
C LEU A 152 51.10 20.43 -19.09
N THR A 153 52.33 20.01 -18.83
CA THR A 153 52.60 18.73 -18.14
C THR A 153 52.07 18.73 -16.71
N GLU A 154 52.21 19.84 -15.99
CA GLU A 154 51.66 20.00 -14.63
C GLU A 154 50.12 19.96 -14.66
N ALA A 155 49.49 20.65 -15.62
CA ALA A 155 48.04 20.63 -15.78
C ALA A 155 47.50 19.23 -16.15
N GLU A 156 48.23 18.48 -16.98
CA GLU A 156 47.88 17.09 -17.33
C GLU A 156 48.03 16.16 -16.12
N ALA A 157 49.13 16.27 -15.38
CA ALA A 157 49.33 15.52 -14.14
C ALA A 157 48.24 15.82 -13.11
N GLY A 158 47.93 17.10 -12.87
CA GLY A 158 46.87 17.51 -11.95
C GLY A 158 45.48 17.00 -12.37
N ARG A 159 45.18 16.95 -13.67
CA ARG A 159 43.94 16.35 -14.18
C ARG A 159 43.91 14.83 -13.98
N ALA A 160 45.02 14.15 -14.20
CA ALA A 160 45.12 12.71 -13.98
C ALA A 160 44.93 12.35 -12.50
N ASP A 161 45.58 13.09 -11.60
CA ASP A 161 45.45 12.91 -10.15
C ASP A 161 44.01 13.19 -9.68
N ALA A 162 43.40 14.27 -10.16
CA ALA A 162 42.00 14.59 -9.84
C ALA A 162 41.02 13.52 -10.35
N ALA A 163 41.26 12.97 -11.54
CA ALA A 163 40.46 11.88 -12.10
C ALA A 163 40.61 10.59 -11.28
N ALA A 164 41.84 10.21 -10.94
CA ALA A 164 42.13 9.05 -10.10
C ALA A 164 41.47 9.18 -8.72
N HIS A 165 41.59 10.35 -8.07
CA HIS A 165 40.94 10.61 -6.79
C HIS A 165 39.40 10.53 -6.88
N ALA A 166 38.81 11.07 -7.94
CA ALA A 166 37.36 11.00 -8.15
C ALA A 166 36.89 9.55 -8.33
N ASP A 167 37.65 8.72 -9.05
CA ASP A 167 37.34 7.31 -9.25
C ASP A 167 37.53 6.48 -7.96
N ASP A 168 38.55 6.79 -7.15
CA ASP A 168 38.74 6.17 -5.84
C ASP A 168 37.58 6.48 -4.88
N VAL A 169 37.14 7.75 -4.83
CA VAL A 169 36.00 8.18 -4.02
C VAL A 169 34.71 7.50 -4.49
N ARG A 170 34.48 7.41 -5.81
CA ARG A 170 33.33 6.68 -6.36
C ARG A 170 33.38 5.20 -5.99
N ALA A 171 34.53 4.55 -6.17
CA ALA A 171 34.69 3.13 -5.85
C ALA A 171 34.52 2.87 -4.35
N GLN A 172 34.96 3.79 -3.48
CA GLN A 172 34.71 3.72 -2.05
C GLN A 172 33.21 3.86 -1.74
N ALA A 173 32.54 4.87 -2.30
CA ALA A 173 31.11 5.09 -2.10
C ALA A 173 30.27 3.90 -2.59
N ASP A 174 30.64 3.29 -3.72
CA ASP A 174 29.96 2.09 -4.25
C ASP A 174 30.14 0.88 -3.33
N ARG A 175 31.35 0.68 -2.76
CA ARG A 175 31.60 -0.38 -1.78
C ARG A 175 30.80 -0.17 -0.50
N GLU A 176 30.78 1.06 0.03
CA GLU A 176 30.00 1.40 1.22
C GLU A 176 28.49 1.24 0.97
N ALA A 177 28.00 1.69 -0.17
CA ALA A 177 26.60 1.51 -0.56
C ALA A 177 26.23 0.02 -0.69
N ALA A 178 27.11 -0.80 -1.28
CA ALA A 178 26.90 -2.25 -1.37
C ALA A 178 26.88 -2.91 0.01
N GLN A 179 27.77 -2.51 0.92
CA GLN A 179 27.80 -3.01 2.31
C GLN A 179 26.53 -2.65 3.07
N ILE A 180 26.07 -1.40 2.96
CA ILE A 180 24.83 -0.93 3.62
C ILE A 180 23.61 -1.70 3.06
N ARG A 181 23.54 -1.91 1.74
CA ARG A 181 22.46 -2.69 1.12
C ARG A 181 22.45 -4.13 1.62
N LEU A 182 23.61 -4.79 1.64
CA LEU A 182 23.72 -6.16 2.13
C LEU A 182 23.30 -6.27 3.61
N ALA A 183 23.75 -5.33 4.45
CA ALA A 183 23.36 -5.29 5.86
C ALA A 183 21.84 -5.09 6.02
N ALA A 184 21.25 -4.14 5.28
CA ALA A 184 19.82 -3.88 5.31
C ALA A 184 18.99 -5.08 4.82
N GLU A 185 19.46 -5.80 3.80
CA GLU A 185 18.84 -7.03 3.31
C GLU A 185 18.87 -8.15 4.35
N GLN A 186 20.02 -8.33 5.02
CA GLN A 186 20.17 -9.31 6.10
C GLN A 186 19.27 -8.97 7.30
N ASP A 187 19.22 -7.71 7.71
CA ASP A 187 18.35 -7.26 8.80
C ASP A 187 16.87 -7.45 8.46
N ALA A 188 16.45 -7.08 7.24
CA ALA A 188 15.10 -7.30 6.77
C ALA A 188 14.75 -8.81 6.72
N GLN A 189 15.68 -9.67 6.30
CA GLN A 189 15.49 -11.11 6.32
C GLN A 189 15.37 -11.65 7.75
N ASN A 190 16.22 -11.19 8.67
CA ASN A 190 16.17 -11.57 10.08
C ASN A 190 14.85 -11.15 10.73
N MET A 191 14.37 -9.92 10.47
CA MET A 191 13.07 -9.45 10.93
C MET A 191 11.93 -10.29 10.36
N ARG A 192 11.95 -10.61 9.06
CA ARG A 192 10.92 -11.46 8.44
C ARG A 192 10.90 -12.87 9.04
N LEU A 193 12.06 -13.47 9.27
CA LEU A 193 12.17 -14.78 9.90
C LEU A 193 11.70 -14.74 11.36
N GLY A 194 12.06 -13.69 12.11
CA GLY A 194 11.57 -13.45 13.47
C GLY A 194 10.05 -13.35 13.52
N ALA A 195 9.47 -12.46 12.71
CA ALA A 195 8.02 -12.28 12.64
C ALA A 195 7.29 -13.56 12.20
N THR A 196 7.86 -14.34 11.26
CA THR A 196 7.27 -15.62 10.83
C THR A 196 7.24 -16.61 11.99
N ARG A 197 8.34 -16.73 12.75
CA ARG A 197 8.40 -17.61 13.93
C ARG A 197 7.43 -17.16 15.02
N GLU A 198 7.30 -15.87 15.28
CA GLU A 198 6.34 -15.33 16.25
C GLU A 198 4.90 -15.63 15.83
N VAL A 199 4.56 -15.47 14.55
CA VAL A 199 3.24 -15.82 14.03
C VAL A 199 2.96 -17.32 14.16
N GLU A 200 3.93 -18.17 13.85
CA GLU A 200 3.80 -19.63 14.01
C GLU A 200 3.64 -20.02 15.49
N GLN A 201 4.41 -19.42 16.39
CA GLN A 201 4.29 -19.64 17.83
C GLN A 201 2.93 -19.19 18.36
N ALA A 202 2.45 -18.01 17.95
CA ALA A 202 1.14 -17.48 18.32
C ALA A 202 0.00 -18.38 17.81
N ARG A 203 0.10 -18.88 16.56
CA ARG A 203 -0.86 -19.85 16.02
C ARG A 203 -0.86 -21.16 16.81
N ALA A 204 0.31 -21.72 17.10
CA ALA A 204 0.43 -22.94 17.88
C ALA A 204 -0.03 -22.77 19.34
N ALA A 205 0.10 -21.58 19.93
CA ALA A 205 -0.47 -21.26 21.23
C ALA A 205 -2.00 -21.17 21.16
N ALA A 206 -2.55 -20.44 20.19
CA ALA A 206 -4.00 -20.34 19.98
C ALA A 206 -4.65 -21.71 19.70
N ASP A 207 -4.01 -22.56 18.89
CA ASP A 207 -4.49 -23.92 18.62
C ASP A 207 -4.54 -24.76 19.90
N ARG A 208 -3.51 -24.67 20.75
CA ARG A 208 -3.50 -25.33 22.06
C ARG A 208 -4.64 -24.84 22.95
N GLU A 209 -4.81 -23.54 23.09
CA GLU A 209 -5.90 -22.95 23.87
C GLU A 209 -7.28 -23.38 23.34
N VAL A 210 -7.48 -23.42 22.02
CA VAL A 210 -8.72 -23.90 21.41
C VAL A 210 -8.95 -25.38 21.72
N THR A 211 -7.91 -26.23 21.67
CA THR A 211 -8.06 -27.65 22.03
C THR A 211 -8.36 -27.85 23.51
N GLU A 212 -7.74 -27.07 24.40
CA GLU A 212 -8.00 -27.10 25.83
C GLU A 212 -9.41 -26.63 26.14
N ALA A 213 -9.85 -25.51 25.55
CA ALA A 213 -11.22 -25.00 25.70
C ALA A 213 -12.25 -26.01 25.19
N ARG A 214 -12.01 -26.67 24.06
CA ARG A 214 -12.88 -27.74 23.54
C ARG A 214 -12.95 -28.94 24.49
N ARG A 215 -11.82 -29.32 25.10
CA ARG A 215 -11.78 -30.41 26.08
C ARG A 215 -12.58 -30.05 27.34
N VAL A 216 -12.39 -28.85 27.89
CA VAL A 216 -13.16 -28.36 29.04
C VAL A 216 -14.65 -28.34 28.72
N LEU A 217 -15.03 -27.79 27.57
CA LEU A 217 -16.43 -27.75 27.13
C LEU A 217 -17.03 -29.16 26.97
N ALA A 218 -16.26 -30.13 26.47
CA ALA A 218 -16.71 -31.52 26.35
C ALA A 218 -16.98 -32.15 27.72
N VAL A 219 -16.07 -31.94 28.69
CA VAL A 219 -16.24 -32.42 30.07
C VAL A 219 -17.44 -31.75 30.75
N GLU A 220 -17.62 -30.44 30.56
CA GLU A 220 -18.77 -29.73 31.11
C GLU A 220 -20.09 -30.20 30.48
N LYS A 221 -20.12 -30.41 29.16
CA LYS A 221 -21.30 -30.98 28.48
C LYS A 221 -21.63 -32.37 29.00
N GLU A 222 -20.63 -33.21 29.21
CA GLU A 222 -20.85 -34.55 29.78
C GLU A 222 -21.35 -34.46 31.22
N ARG A 223 -20.77 -33.59 32.06
CA ARG A 223 -21.25 -33.35 33.43
C ARG A 223 -22.71 -32.90 33.44
N LEU A 224 -23.06 -31.89 32.64
CA LEU A 224 -24.43 -31.39 32.55
C LEU A 224 -25.40 -32.45 32.01
N ALA A 225 -24.98 -33.28 31.05
CA ALA A 225 -25.79 -34.38 30.53
C ALA A 225 -26.02 -35.47 31.60
N ARG A 226 -25.00 -35.81 32.39
CA ARG A 226 -25.12 -36.74 33.54
C ARG A 226 -26.04 -36.17 34.61
N GLU A 227 -25.85 -34.92 35.02
CA GLU A 227 -26.72 -34.25 36.00
C GLU A 227 -28.18 -34.18 35.51
N ALA A 228 -28.41 -33.86 34.24
CA ALA A 228 -29.75 -33.88 33.65
C ALA A 228 -30.36 -35.29 33.65
N ALA A 229 -29.59 -36.32 33.31
CA ALA A 229 -30.04 -37.71 33.31
C ALA A 229 -30.33 -38.22 34.73
N GLU A 230 -29.49 -37.90 35.71
CA GLU A 230 -29.68 -38.23 37.13
C GLU A 230 -30.93 -37.56 37.69
N ASN A 231 -31.13 -36.26 37.41
CA ASN A 231 -32.32 -35.53 37.81
C ASN A 231 -33.59 -36.11 37.17
N HIS A 232 -33.54 -36.44 35.87
CA HIS A 232 -34.67 -37.09 35.20
C HIS A 232 -34.95 -38.47 35.79
N ALA A 233 -33.93 -39.31 36.01
CA ALA A 233 -34.08 -40.62 36.63
C ALA A 233 -34.71 -40.50 38.03
N ALA A 234 -34.21 -39.60 38.86
CA ALA A 234 -34.76 -39.31 40.19
C ALA A 234 -36.22 -38.83 40.12
N ALA A 235 -36.55 -37.92 39.19
CA ALA A 235 -37.92 -37.46 38.98
C ALA A 235 -38.85 -38.59 38.50
N THR A 236 -38.39 -39.45 37.60
CA THR A 236 -39.17 -40.62 37.15
C THR A 236 -39.36 -41.66 38.24
N GLU A 237 -38.36 -41.89 39.09
CA GLU A 237 -38.46 -42.81 40.22
C GLU A 237 -39.42 -42.28 41.30
N GLN A 238 -39.36 -40.97 41.59
CA GLN A 238 -40.32 -40.33 42.47
C GLN A 238 -41.74 -40.41 41.90
N THR A 239 -41.90 -40.16 40.60
CA THR A 239 -43.20 -40.27 39.93
C THR A 239 -43.71 -41.70 39.94
N SER A 240 -42.86 -42.70 39.65
CA SER A 240 -43.25 -44.11 39.71
C SER A 240 -43.65 -44.53 41.13
N LYS A 241 -42.93 -44.07 42.16
CA LYS A 241 -43.29 -44.31 43.57
C LYS A 241 -44.64 -43.71 43.93
N LEU A 242 -44.91 -42.46 43.51
CA LEU A 242 -46.20 -41.82 43.72
C LEU A 242 -47.32 -42.56 42.99
N VAL A 243 -47.08 -43.04 41.78
CA VAL A 243 -48.03 -43.86 41.01
C VAL A 243 -48.29 -45.19 41.71
N THR A 244 -47.26 -45.93 42.14
CA THR A 244 -47.44 -47.20 42.86
C THR A 244 -48.15 -47.01 44.20
N ASP A 245 -47.85 -45.92 44.92
CA ASP A 245 -48.56 -45.56 46.16
C ASP A 245 -50.02 -45.22 45.87
N ALA A 246 -50.29 -44.48 44.79
CA ALA A 246 -51.65 -44.15 44.37
C ALA A 246 -52.43 -45.40 43.94
N GLU A 247 -51.82 -46.31 43.17
CA GLU A 247 -52.39 -47.60 42.77
C GLU A 247 -52.68 -48.47 43.99
N THR A 248 -51.77 -48.55 44.96
CA THR A 248 -51.97 -49.30 46.21
C THR A 248 -53.12 -48.71 47.02
N ARG A 249 -53.20 -47.37 47.13
CA ARG A 249 -54.33 -46.70 47.80
C ARG A 249 -55.64 -46.91 47.06
N ALA A 250 -55.62 -46.89 45.72
CA ALA A 250 -56.79 -47.18 44.89
C ALA A 250 -57.26 -48.63 45.07
N ALA A 251 -56.35 -49.61 45.00
CA ALA A 251 -56.65 -51.02 45.23
C ALA A 251 -57.22 -51.26 46.64
N ALA A 252 -56.64 -50.63 47.66
CA ALA A 252 -57.17 -50.69 49.04
C ALA A 252 -58.52 -49.98 49.19
N ALA A 253 -58.81 -48.96 48.38
CA ALA A 253 -60.13 -48.34 48.33
C ALA A 253 -61.15 -49.25 47.62
N ASP A 254 -60.78 -49.88 46.51
CA ASP A 254 -61.61 -50.84 45.78
C ASP A 254 -61.92 -52.09 46.62
N GLU A 255 -60.95 -52.62 47.34
CA GLU A 255 -61.16 -53.76 48.25
C GLU A 255 -62.10 -53.39 49.40
N ARG A 256 -61.95 -52.20 49.98
CA ARG A 256 -62.90 -51.67 50.97
C ARG A 256 -64.29 -51.50 50.36
N ALA A 257 -64.41 -50.96 49.15
CA ALA A 257 -65.68 -50.79 48.46
C ALA A 257 -66.34 -52.16 48.18
N ARG A 258 -65.59 -53.15 47.69
CA ARG A 258 -66.05 -54.53 47.50
C ARG A 258 -66.49 -55.17 48.82
N GLY A 259 -65.72 -54.99 49.89
CA GLY A 259 -66.06 -55.48 51.22
C GLY A 259 -67.35 -54.84 51.76
N LEU A 260 -67.53 -53.53 51.59
CA LEU A 260 -68.76 -52.82 51.93
C LEU A 260 -69.95 -53.29 51.09
N MET A 261 -69.78 -53.47 49.77
CA MET A 261 -70.81 -54.04 48.89
C MET A 261 -71.19 -55.46 49.29
N SER A 262 -70.21 -56.32 49.62
CA SER A 262 -70.48 -57.68 50.09
C SER A 262 -71.23 -57.68 51.41
N LYS A 263 -70.84 -56.83 52.37
CA LYS A 263 -71.58 -56.66 53.64
C LYS A 263 -72.98 -56.11 53.43
N ALA A 264 -73.15 -55.13 52.53
CA ALA A 264 -74.46 -54.59 52.18
C ALA A 264 -75.36 -55.64 51.52
N ASN A 265 -74.82 -56.46 50.62
CA ASN A 265 -75.55 -57.57 50.01
C ASN A 265 -75.94 -58.63 51.04
N ALA A 266 -75.02 -59.03 51.93
CA ALA A 266 -75.32 -59.97 53.01
C ALA A 266 -76.36 -59.42 53.99
N ALA A 267 -76.28 -58.14 54.35
CA ALA A 267 -77.29 -57.48 55.18
C ALA A 267 -78.65 -57.42 54.46
N ARG A 268 -78.66 -57.16 53.14
CA ARG A 268 -79.88 -57.18 52.32
C ARG A 268 -80.49 -58.58 52.23
N GLU A 269 -79.67 -59.62 52.07
CA GLU A 269 -80.11 -61.02 52.05
C GLU A 269 -80.64 -61.49 53.41
N SER A 270 -79.95 -61.14 54.50
CA SER A 270 -80.44 -61.35 55.87
C SER A 270 -81.76 -60.63 56.09
N ALA A 271 -81.85 -59.34 55.76
CA ALA A 271 -83.09 -58.57 55.88
C ALA A 271 -84.23 -59.15 55.01
N SER A 272 -83.93 -59.66 53.82
CA SER A 272 -84.90 -60.36 52.97
C SER A 272 -85.36 -61.68 53.61
N THR A 273 -84.45 -62.42 54.23
CA THR A 273 -84.75 -63.67 54.93
C THR A 273 -85.58 -63.39 56.18
N ASP A 274 -85.18 -62.41 56.99
CA ASP A 274 -85.91 -61.96 58.17
C ASP A 274 -87.32 -61.49 57.78
N ALA A 275 -87.44 -60.65 56.74
CA ALA A 275 -88.74 -60.23 56.21
C ALA A 275 -89.59 -61.41 55.75
N SER A 276 -89.01 -62.39 55.04
CA SER A 276 -89.73 -63.61 54.64
C SER A 276 -90.20 -64.44 55.85
N SER A 277 -89.37 -64.54 56.90
CA SER A 277 -89.70 -65.26 58.12
C SER A 277 -90.80 -64.57 58.93
N ILE A 278 -90.82 -63.24 58.97
CA ILE A 278 -91.87 -62.44 59.59
C ILE A 278 -93.18 -62.66 58.83
N VAL A 279 -93.15 -62.62 57.50
CA VAL A 279 -94.34 -62.88 56.67
C VAL A 279 -94.84 -64.31 56.87
N ASP A 280 -93.96 -65.31 56.92
CA ASP A 280 -94.34 -66.70 57.15
C ASP A 280 -94.88 -66.94 58.56
N ASN A 281 -94.30 -66.31 59.59
CA ASN A 281 -94.82 -66.37 60.96
C ASN A 281 -96.16 -65.66 61.07
N ALA A 282 -96.32 -64.47 60.48
CA ALA A 282 -97.60 -63.78 60.42
C ALA A 282 -98.66 -64.61 59.68
N ARG A 283 -98.28 -65.33 58.61
CA ARG A 283 -99.18 -66.29 57.93
C ARG A 283 -99.56 -67.47 58.81
N LYS A 284 -98.62 -68.03 59.57
CA LYS A 284 -98.89 -69.12 60.52
C LYS A 284 -99.75 -68.66 61.69
N GLU A 285 -99.49 -67.49 62.26
CA GLU A 285 -100.31 -66.87 63.30
C GLU A 285 -101.72 -66.56 62.77
N ALA A 286 -101.83 -65.97 61.57
CA ALA A 286 -103.13 -65.76 60.93
C ALA A 286 -103.86 -67.08 60.68
N ALA A 287 -103.16 -68.12 60.22
CA ALA A 287 -103.74 -69.45 60.03
C ALA A 287 -104.18 -70.09 61.35
N ALA A 288 -103.41 -69.94 62.42
CA ALA A 288 -103.75 -70.42 63.76
C ALA A 288 -104.92 -69.64 64.36
N LEU A 289 -105.00 -68.33 64.13
CA LEU A 289 -106.11 -67.49 64.57
C LEU A 289 -107.40 -67.86 63.83
N VAL A 290 -107.33 -68.10 62.51
CA VAL A 290 -108.46 -68.63 61.72
C VAL A 290 -108.85 -70.04 62.18
N ALA A 291 -107.89 -70.91 62.48
CA ALA A 291 -108.15 -72.25 62.99
C ALA A 291 -108.82 -72.23 64.38
N ASN A 292 -108.34 -71.37 65.29
CA ASN A 292 -108.94 -71.16 66.60
C ASN A 292 -110.34 -70.55 66.48
N ALA A 293 -110.53 -69.53 65.65
CA ALA A 293 -111.85 -68.95 65.40
C ALA A 293 -112.83 -69.97 64.80
N LYS A 294 -112.36 -70.86 63.91
CA LYS A 294 -113.18 -71.98 63.41
C LYS A 294 -113.50 -73.00 64.51
N ALA A 295 -112.51 -73.39 65.33
CA ALA A 295 -112.74 -74.31 66.44
C ALA A 295 -113.71 -73.73 67.48
N GLU A 296 -113.61 -72.43 67.76
CA GLU A 296 -114.51 -71.70 68.64
C GLU A 296 -115.91 -71.57 68.02
N ALA A 297 -116.02 -71.29 66.72
CA ALA A 297 -117.30 -71.29 66.00
C ALA A 297 -117.95 -72.67 65.95
N ASP A 298 -117.17 -73.73 65.76
CA ASP A 298 -117.65 -75.12 65.79
C ASP A 298 -118.05 -75.53 67.20
N HIS A 299 -117.32 -75.10 68.24
CA HIS A 299 -117.72 -75.28 69.65
C HIS A 299 -119.01 -74.54 69.97
N LEU A 300 -119.16 -73.29 69.52
CA LEU A 300 -120.36 -72.48 69.71
C LEU A 300 -121.57 -73.10 69.00
N ARG A 301 -121.37 -73.62 67.79
CA ARG A 301 -122.39 -74.40 67.07
C ARG A 301 -122.76 -75.65 67.85
N ALA A 302 -121.77 -76.43 68.28
CA ALA A 302 -122.00 -77.66 69.03
C ALA A 302 -122.77 -77.39 70.34
N SER A 303 -122.38 -76.38 71.11
CA SER A 303 -123.09 -75.97 72.33
C SER A 303 -124.51 -75.49 72.02
N ALA A 304 -124.70 -74.66 70.99
CA ALA A 304 -126.02 -74.22 70.56
C ALA A 304 -126.92 -75.39 70.13
N THR A 305 -126.41 -76.38 69.39
CA THR A 305 -127.19 -77.60 69.09
C THR A 305 -127.52 -78.39 70.35
N THR A 306 -126.60 -78.47 71.30
CA THR A 306 -126.83 -79.20 72.56
C THR A 306 -127.89 -78.50 73.43
N ASP A 307 -127.89 -77.17 73.44
CA ASP A 307 -128.88 -76.35 74.16
C ASP A 307 -130.25 -76.43 73.48
N VAL A 308 -130.31 -76.35 72.14
CA VAL A 308 -131.54 -76.59 71.37
C VAL A 308 -132.08 -77.99 71.62
N GLU A 309 -131.23 -79.02 71.67
CA GLU A 309 -131.67 -80.38 72.01
C GLU A 309 -132.21 -80.51 73.44
N ARG A 310 -131.59 -79.83 74.41
CA ARG A 310 -132.09 -79.76 75.80
C ARG A 310 -133.44 -79.08 75.88
N GLU A 311 -133.58 -77.94 75.22
CA GLU A 311 -134.84 -77.17 75.18
C GLU A 311 -135.94 -77.98 74.49
N THR A 312 -135.62 -78.70 73.41
CA THR A 312 -136.56 -79.60 72.72
C THR A 312 -136.97 -80.77 73.61
N ARG A 313 -136.06 -81.35 74.42
CA ARG A 313 -136.40 -82.40 75.39
C ARG A 313 -137.29 -81.86 76.51
N SER A 314 -136.98 -80.66 77.02
CA SER A 314 -137.80 -79.97 78.04
C SER A 314 -139.23 -79.73 77.55
N LEU A 315 -139.37 -79.17 76.34
CA LEU A 315 -140.67 -78.93 75.71
C LEU A 315 -141.45 -80.24 75.47
N ARG A 316 -140.76 -81.34 75.11
CA ARG A 316 -141.41 -82.65 74.97
C ARG A 316 -141.95 -83.19 76.29
N THR A 317 -141.20 -83.09 77.38
CA THR A 317 -141.70 -83.47 78.72
C THR A 317 -142.88 -82.61 79.18
N GLU A 318 -142.88 -81.32 78.84
CA GLU A 318 -143.98 -80.40 79.17
C GLU A 318 -145.27 -80.74 78.39
N VAL A 319 -145.13 -81.19 77.13
CA VAL A 319 -146.25 -81.71 76.32
C VAL A 319 -146.80 -83.03 76.89
N GLU A 320 -145.95 -83.94 77.37
CA GLU A 320 -146.38 -85.20 77.99
C GLU A 320 -147.12 -84.99 79.32
N ASP A 321 -146.70 -84.02 80.13
CA ASP A 321 -147.38 -83.68 81.38
C ASP A 321 -148.74 -83.00 81.13
N LEU A 322 -148.85 -82.17 80.08
CA LEU A 322 -150.14 -81.62 79.64
C LEU A 322 -151.09 -82.72 79.12
N GLN A 323 -150.59 -83.75 78.46
CA GLN A 323 -151.38 -84.92 78.04
C GLN A 323 -151.87 -85.75 79.24
N ARG A 324 -151.02 -86.00 80.25
CA ARG A 324 -151.43 -86.68 81.49
C ARG A 324 -152.47 -85.90 82.30
N ARG A 325 -152.37 -84.57 82.34
CA ARG A 325 -153.39 -83.70 82.93
C ARG A 325 -154.73 -83.77 82.19
N ARG A 326 -154.70 -83.89 80.85
CA ARG A 326 -155.89 -84.08 80.02
C ARG A 326 -156.58 -85.43 80.28
N GLU A 327 -155.81 -86.50 80.46
CA GLU A 327 -156.35 -87.83 80.78
C GLU A 327 -156.95 -87.90 82.20
N GLY A 328 -156.36 -87.20 83.17
CA GLY A 328 -156.92 -87.07 84.53
C GLY A 328 -158.25 -86.31 84.58
N ILE A 329 -158.42 -85.28 83.73
CA ILE A 329 -159.68 -84.52 83.61
C ILE A 329 -160.78 -85.36 82.93
N LEU A 330 -160.42 -86.26 81.99
CA LEU A 330 -161.38 -87.18 81.35
C LEU A 330 -161.87 -88.29 82.29
N ALA A 331 -161.08 -88.72 83.28
CA ALA A 331 -161.49 -89.70 84.28
C ALA A 331 -162.45 -89.11 85.35
N GLN A 332 -162.33 -87.82 85.68
CA GLN A 332 -163.24 -87.11 86.61
C GLN A 332 -164.59 -86.73 85.97
N MET A 333 -164.71 -86.72 84.63
CA MET A 333 -165.99 -86.60 83.92
C MET A 333 -166.81 -87.92 83.90
N GLY A 334 -166.27 -89.02 84.44
CA GLY A 334 -166.97 -90.30 84.61
C GLY A 334 -167.84 -90.42 85.87
N GLN A 335 -167.74 -89.51 86.83
CA GLN A 335 -168.46 -89.64 88.12
C GLN A 335 -169.93 -89.17 88.09
N LEU A 336 -170.44 -88.54 87.01
CA LEU A 336 -171.72 -87.81 87.06
C LEU A 336 -172.70 -88.12 85.91
N ARG A 337 -172.48 -89.20 85.13
CA ARG A 337 -173.35 -89.57 83.99
C ARG A 337 -174.53 -90.49 84.34
N ASP A 338 -174.50 -91.28 85.41
CA ASP A 338 -175.55 -92.30 85.66
C ASP A 338 -176.64 -91.93 86.68
N ILE A 339 -176.66 -90.72 87.25
CA ILE A 339 -177.74 -90.34 88.19
C ILE A 339 -178.52 -89.06 87.81
N VAL A 340 -178.00 -88.13 87.00
CA VAL A 340 -178.80 -86.95 86.60
C VAL A 340 -178.62 -86.57 85.13
N ALA A 341 -178.71 -87.56 84.25
CA ALA A 341 -179.46 -87.39 83.00
C ALA A 341 -180.92 -87.89 83.15
N SER A 342 -181.41 -87.94 84.39
CA SER A 342 -182.73 -87.41 84.73
C SER A 342 -182.78 -85.95 84.29
N PHE A 343 -183.67 -85.68 83.34
CA PHE A 343 -184.20 -84.37 82.98
C PHE A 343 -183.28 -83.39 82.23
N ALA A 344 -183.28 -83.61 80.92
CA ALA A 344 -183.88 -82.69 79.93
C ALA A 344 -183.11 -81.44 79.47
N GLY A 345 -182.89 -81.43 78.15
CA GLY A 345 -182.95 -80.27 77.23
C GLY A 345 -181.75 -79.34 77.26
N ASP A 346 -181.38 -78.64 76.20
CA ASP A 346 -181.74 -78.57 74.78
C ASP A 346 -180.76 -77.54 74.15
N SER A 347 -180.53 -77.60 72.84
CA SER A 347 -179.98 -76.55 71.96
C SER A 347 -178.48 -76.13 72.10
N ALA A 348 -177.62 -76.41 71.10
CA ALA A 348 -177.30 -75.58 69.91
C ALA A 348 -176.03 -74.71 70.14
N ALA A 349 -175.11 -74.35 69.23
CA ALA A 349 -174.74 -74.64 67.84
C ALA A 349 -173.40 -73.88 67.55
N SER A 350 -172.71 -74.21 66.44
CA SER A 350 -172.00 -73.27 65.52
C SER A 350 -170.72 -72.53 66.01
N THR A 351 -169.49 -72.86 65.56
CA THR A 351 -168.70 -72.51 64.34
C THR A 351 -167.84 -71.21 64.34
N ALA A 352 -166.63 -71.38 63.76
CA ALA A 352 -165.92 -70.50 62.80
C ALA A 352 -164.99 -69.34 63.26
N SER A 353 -163.71 -69.51 62.85
CA SER A 353 -162.89 -68.63 61.97
C SER A 353 -162.24 -67.31 62.44
N ALA A 354 -161.00 -67.15 61.94
CA ALA A 354 -160.38 -65.95 61.35
C ALA A 354 -159.43 -65.03 62.15
N SER A 355 -158.27 -64.79 61.49
CA SER A 355 -157.60 -63.49 61.20
C SER A 355 -156.76 -62.71 62.24
N ALA A 356 -155.50 -62.44 61.84
CA ALA A 356 -154.74 -61.14 61.81
C ALA A 356 -154.54 -60.32 63.12
N PRO A 357 -153.50 -59.46 63.28
CA PRO A 357 -153.08 -58.29 62.45
C PRO A 357 -151.56 -58.23 62.11
N GLN A 358 -150.93 -57.49 61.16
CA GLN A 358 -150.91 -56.05 60.73
C GLN A 358 -150.27 -55.08 61.76
N GLY A 359 -149.36 -54.12 61.47
CA GLY A 359 -148.70 -53.54 60.27
C GLY A 359 -147.54 -52.58 60.71
N ARG A 360 -146.49 -52.33 59.90
CA ARG A 360 -146.18 -51.10 59.09
C ARG A 360 -146.08 -49.78 59.90
N ALA A 361 -145.22 -48.78 59.68
CA ALA A 361 -144.15 -48.36 58.74
C ALA A 361 -143.33 -47.26 59.52
N ASP A 362 -142.15 -46.75 59.17
CA ASP A 362 -141.79 -45.99 57.96
C ASP A 362 -140.28 -45.66 57.97
N GLU A 363 -139.71 -45.51 56.77
CA GLU A 363 -138.37 -45.00 56.41
C GLU A 363 -138.44 -43.45 56.24
N PRO A 364 -137.48 -42.65 55.66
CA PRO A 364 -136.41 -42.99 54.69
C PRO A 364 -135.03 -42.25 54.78
N ALA A 365 -134.00 -42.87 54.17
CA ALA A 365 -133.03 -42.31 53.17
C ALA A 365 -132.07 -41.11 53.49
N PRO A 366 -131.06 -40.78 52.63
CA PRO A 366 -129.96 -41.63 52.15
C PRO A 366 -128.58 -40.89 51.94
N GLN A 367 -127.53 -41.70 51.71
CA GLN A 367 -126.43 -41.64 50.69
C GLN A 367 -125.55 -40.39 50.38
N ASP A 368 -124.37 -40.76 49.82
CA ASP A 368 -123.37 -40.04 48.98
C ASP A 368 -122.18 -39.36 49.70
N ALA A 369 -120.93 -39.43 49.20
CA ALA A 369 -120.37 -39.97 47.96
C ALA A 369 -118.86 -40.27 48.11
N SER A 370 -118.38 -41.05 47.13
CA SER A 370 -117.00 -41.22 46.68
C SER A 370 -116.32 -39.89 46.26
N ASP A 371 -114.98 -39.90 46.15
CA ASP A 371 -114.32 -39.75 44.83
C ASP A 371 -112.78 -39.79 44.93
N GLU A 372 -112.21 -40.46 43.92
CA GLU A 372 -110.85 -40.33 43.39
C GLU A 372 -110.66 -38.92 42.80
N ASP A 373 -109.45 -38.33 42.83
CA ASP A 373 -108.83 -37.72 41.64
C ASP A 373 -107.37 -37.26 41.89
N THR A 374 -106.68 -37.19 40.76
CA THR A 374 -105.31 -36.90 40.36
C THR A 374 -104.87 -35.41 40.40
N GLY A 375 -103.58 -35.17 40.10
CA GLY A 375 -102.99 -33.87 39.73
C GLY A 375 -101.80 -33.47 40.63
N ASP A 376 -100.54 -33.56 40.22
CA ASP A 376 -99.79 -32.77 39.20
C ASP A 376 -99.40 -31.35 39.65
N THR A 377 -98.30 -30.85 39.09
CA THR A 377 -97.51 -29.60 39.31
C THR A 377 -96.33 -29.77 40.29
N ASP A 378 -95.06 -29.78 39.87
CA ASP A 378 -94.24 -28.82 39.08
C ASP A 378 -93.70 -27.64 39.91
N ASP A 379 -92.51 -27.20 39.50
CA ASP A 379 -91.77 -25.98 39.84
C ASP A 379 -90.72 -25.98 41.00
N THR A 380 -89.46 -26.18 40.58
CA THR A 380 -88.36 -25.18 40.53
C THR A 380 -87.90 -24.45 41.80
N VAL A 381 -86.57 -24.34 41.95
CA VAL A 381 -85.77 -23.09 42.15
C VAL A 381 -84.57 -23.25 43.12
N GLU A 382 -83.41 -22.91 42.56
CA GLU A 382 -82.17 -22.27 43.11
C GLU A 382 -81.43 -22.82 44.35
N ALA A 383 -80.13 -23.11 44.10
CA ALA A 383 -78.90 -22.49 44.62
C ALA A 383 -79.03 -21.37 45.71
N PRO A 384 -77.96 -20.95 46.44
CA PRO A 384 -76.53 -21.06 46.09
C PRO A 384 -75.53 -21.21 47.27
N ALA A 385 -74.25 -21.16 46.88
CA ALA A 385 -73.13 -20.45 47.53
C ALA A 385 -72.20 -21.18 48.53
N ALA A 386 -70.89 -20.99 48.22
CA ALA A 386 -69.73 -20.87 49.10
C ALA A 386 -69.34 -22.13 49.92
N ARG A 387 -68.06 -22.51 50.02
CA ARG A 387 -66.83 -21.73 50.04
C ARG A 387 -65.63 -22.64 49.86
#